data_AF-A0A4Z1CTR1-F1
#
_entry.id   AF-A0A4Z1CTR1-F1
#
_cell.length_a   1.000
_cell.length_b   1.000
_cell.length_c   1.000
_cell.angle_alpha   90.00
_cell.angle_beta   90.00
_cell.angle_gamma   90.00
#
_symmetry.space_group_name_H-M   'P 1'
#
loop_
_entity.id
_entity.type
_entity.pdbx_description
1 polymer ?
#
loop_
_entity_poly.entity_id
_entity_poly.type
_entity_poly.pdbx_seq_one_letter_code
_entity_poly.pdbx_strand_id
1 'polypeptide(L)'
;MGRKAQKGTAPPKATRERRPARRLQGVDPRVLAGQLYELHARAERGGDQGYLERWPGDGETHGVLLFAQAHAGRLAGEAHQQATLLRITLAEWLRQQADPLQLRALDDARGVGVRWDQVALALQYIGADGEPNPSSAFNRHASLKVAVHGEPEDRRQPHVARIIEARVVREELERRERERTEDARYPAMDAAARALLAHFQAGEILSDPDDNFWWDELVEVVDDRRDATERANLVVYVRGAVHETHAYARRTGQEPTTTAPAAAALEVASALVDPGGAST
;
A
#
# COMPACT_ATOMS: atom_id res chain seq x y z
N MET A 1 31.24 -55.48 20.69
CA MET A 1 30.88 -54.19 21.32
C MET A 1 31.42 -53.06 20.46
N GLY A 2 30.56 -52.37 19.70
CA GLY A 2 30.96 -51.24 18.84
C GLY A 2 30.26 -49.96 19.30
N ARG A 3 31.00 -49.02 19.88
CA ARG A 3 30.49 -47.70 20.28
C ARG A 3 30.25 -46.84 19.03
N LYS A 4 28.99 -46.48 18.77
CA LYS A 4 28.64 -45.46 17.76
C LYS A 4 29.00 -44.08 18.31
N ALA A 5 29.85 -43.36 17.60
CA ALA A 5 30.18 -41.96 17.90
C ALA A 5 28.96 -41.07 17.62
N GLN A 6 28.54 -40.29 18.61
CA GLN A 6 27.53 -39.25 18.44
C GLN A 6 28.11 -38.11 17.60
N LYS A 7 27.43 -37.83 16.47
CA LYS A 7 27.74 -36.73 15.56
C LYS A 7 27.29 -35.42 16.22
N GLY A 8 28.24 -34.63 16.71
CA GLY A 8 27.98 -33.34 17.34
C GLY A 8 27.27 -32.39 16.38
N THR A 9 26.11 -31.88 16.81
CA THR A 9 25.34 -30.87 16.10
C THR A 9 26.10 -29.55 16.13
N ALA A 10 26.54 -29.07 14.95
CA ALA A 10 27.17 -27.77 14.85
C ALA A 10 26.18 -26.66 15.26
N PRO A 11 26.65 -25.60 15.95
CA PRO A 11 25.80 -24.49 16.35
C PRO A 11 25.17 -23.81 15.11
N PRO A 12 23.92 -23.32 15.21
CA PRO A 12 23.25 -22.66 14.10
C PRO A 12 24.08 -21.42 13.68
N LYS A 13 24.42 -21.37 12.38
CA LYS A 13 25.12 -20.22 11.79
C LYS A 13 24.34 -18.95 12.12
N ALA A 14 25.03 -17.95 12.68
CA ALA A 14 24.48 -16.62 12.94
C ALA A 14 23.67 -16.14 11.72
N THR A 15 22.39 -15.86 11.94
CA THR A 15 21.50 -15.28 10.95
C THR A 15 22.08 -13.94 10.53
N ARG A 16 22.70 -13.90 9.34
CA ARG A 16 23.13 -12.64 8.70
C ARG A 16 22.00 -11.62 8.82
N GLU A 17 22.32 -10.45 9.36
CA GLU A 17 21.41 -9.31 9.47
C GLU A 17 20.66 -9.10 8.15
N ARG A 18 19.34 -8.97 8.28
CA ARG A 18 18.38 -8.97 7.18
C ARG A 18 18.53 -7.67 6.40
N ARG A 19 18.86 -7.77 5.11
CA ARG A 19 18.98 -6.59 4.25
C ARG A 19 17.60 -6.25 3.67
N PRO A 20 17.10 -5.02 3.83
CA PRO A 20 15.81 -4.65 3.32
C PRO A 20 15.78 -4.65 1.78
N ALA A 21 14.68 -5.13 1.20
CA ALA A 21 14.34 -4.96 -0.20
C ALA A 21 14.12 -3.46 -0.45
N ARG A 22 15.02 -2.86 -1.23
CA ARG A 22 14.95 -1.44 -1.57
C ARG A 22 13.88 -1.24 -2.64
N ARG A 23 12.69 -0.78 -2.26
CA ARG A 23 11.70 -0.20 -3.18
C ARG A 23 12.18 1.20 -3.57
N LEU A 24 11.99 1.62 -4.82
CA LEU A 24 12.33 2.97 -5.28
C LEU A 24 11.23 3.96 -4.87
N GLN A 25 11.02 4.14 -3.56
CA GLN A 25 10.05 5.11 -3.04
C GLN A 25 10.53 6.54 -3.32
N GLY A 26 9.63 7.41 -3.78
CA GLY A 26 9.92 8.82 -4.04
C GLY A 26 10.74 9.11 -5.30
N VAL A 27 11.00 8.10 -6.15
CA VAL A 27 11.69 8.29 -7.43
C VAL A 27 10.67 8.64 -8.52
N ASP A 28 10.82 9.84 -9.09
CA ASP A 28 10.06 10.26 -10.27
C ASP A 28 10.81 9.86 -11.56
N PRO A 29 10.26 8.95 -12.39
CA PRO A 29 10.90 8.53 -13.64
C PRO A 29 11.05 9.66 -14.65
N ARG A 30 10.23 10.72 -14.58
CA ARG A 30 10.33 11.90 -15.47
C ARG A 30 11.57 12.71 -15.14
N VAL A 31 11.88 12.85 -13.85
CA VAL A 31 13.12 13.50 -13.39
C VAL A 31 14.34 12.72 -13.87
N LEU A 32 14.31 11.39 -13.77
CA LEU A 32 15.40 10.54 -14.30
C LEU A 32 15.55 10.67 -15.82
N ALA A 33 14.43 10.73 -16.56
CA ALA A 33 14.42 10.93 -17.99
C ALA A 33 15.00 12.30 -18.39
N GLY A 34 14.56 13.39 -17.74
CA GLY A 34 15.11 14.72 -17.97
C GLY A 34 16.60 14.82 -17.65
N GLN A 35 17.07 14.15 -16.59
CA GLN A 35 18.50 14.07 -16.29
C GLN A 35 19.29 13.31 -17.37
N LEU A 36 18.75 12.22 -17.91
CA LEU A 36 19.35 11.51 -19.05
C LEU A 36 19.40 12.40 -20.30
N TYR A 37 18.32 13.12 -20.60
CA TYR A 37 18.26 14.09 -21.70
C TYR A 37 19.38 15.13 -21.56
N GLU A 38 19.51 15.75 -20.39
CA GLU A 38 20.53 16.78 -20.13
C GLU A 38 21.96 16.29 -20.36
N LEU A 39 22.27 15.04 -19.97
CA LEU A 39 23.59 14.45 -20.22
C LEU A 39 23.85 14.28 -21.72
N HIS A 40 22.86 13.79 -22.47
CA HIS A 40 22.95 13.65 -23.91
C HIS A 40 22.98 15.00 -24.64
N ALA A 41 22.24 16.01 -24.17
CA ALA A 41 22.21 17.35 -24.77
C ALA A 41 23.53 18.09 -24.58
N ARG A 42 24.24 17.87 -23.46
CA ARG A 42 25.60 18.37 -23.28
C ARG A 42 26.59 17.68 -24.22
N ALA A 43 26.47 16.37 -24.39
CA ALA A 43 27.33 15.63 -25.31
C ALA A 43 27.09 16.01 -26.77
N GLU A 44 25.84 16.22 -27.18
CA GLU A 44 25.50 16.65 -28.54
C GLU A 44 26.06 18.04 -28.86
N ARG A 45 25.97 18.99 -27.91
CA ARG A 45 26.60 20.32 -28.05
C ARG A 45 28.12 20.24 -28.23
N GLY A 46 28.76 19.18 -27.76
CA GLY A 46 30.19 18.94 -27.87
C GLY A 46 30.61 18.01 -29.00
N GLY A 47 29.70 17.55 -29.87
CA GLY A 47 29.99 16.49 -30.85
C GLY A 47 28.97 16.35 -31.99
N ASP A 48 28.70 15.10 -32.38
CA ASP A 48 27.81 14.72 -33.50
C ASP A 48 26.35 15.13 -33.22
N GLN A 49 25.78 15.95 -34.12
CA GLN A 49 24.49 16.63 -33.93
C GLN A 49 23.32 15.86 -34.54
N GLY A 50 22.13 16.00 -33.95
CA GLY A 50 20.86 15.57 -34.53
C GLY A 50 20.35 14.20 -34.07
N TYR A 51 21.04 13.52 -33.16
CA TYR A 51 20.55 12.24 -32.63
C TYR A 51 19.47 12.44 -31.55
N LEU A 52 19.46 13.60 -30.88
CA LEU A 52 18.42 13.95 -29.92
C LEU A 52 17.07 14.32 -30.55
N GLU A 53 16.99 14.54 -31.86
CA GLU A 53 15.71 14.73 -32.56
C GLU A 53 14.79 13.51 -32.40
N ARG A 54 15.36 12.33 -32.13
CA ARG A 54 14.64 11.09 -31.85
C ARG A 54 14.41 10.85 -30.36
N TRP A 55 14.62 11.84 -29.49
CA TRP A 55 14.36 11.71 -28.07
C TRP A 55 12.86 11.41 -27.85
N PRO A 56 12.49 10.32 -27.15
CA PRO A 56 11.09 9.92 -27.01
C PRO A 56 10.24 10.86 -26.13
N GLY A 57 10.89 11.75 -25.39
CA GLY A 57 10.25 12.66 -24.45
C GLY A 57 10.17 12.07 -23.03
N ASP A 58 10.13 12.94 -22.03
CA ASP A 58 10.31 12.55 -20.62
C ASP A 58 9.12 11.77 -20.05
N GLY A 59 7.99 11.77 -20.76
CA GLY A 59 6.80 10.98 -20.42
C GLY A 59 6.86 9.53 -20.87
N GLU A 60 7.78 9.17 -21.78
CA GLU A 60 7.88 7.83 -22.38
C GLU A 60 9.08 7.07 -21.80
N THR A 61 8.96 6.67 -20.54
CA THR A 61 10.07 6.11 -19.74
C THR A 61 10.77 4.91 -20.37
N HIS A 62 10.01 4.04 -21.04
CA HIS A 62 10.55 2.83 -21.66
C HIS A 62 11.43 3.15 -22.86
N GLY A 63 10.97 3.94 -23.82
CA GLY A 63 11.80 4.32 -24.95
C GLY A 63 12.90 5.30 -24.57
N VAL A 64 12.76 6.12 -23.53
CA VAL A 64 13.92 6.86 -22.95
C VAL A 64 15.03 5.90 -22.53
N LEU A 65 14.70 4.80 -21.84
CA LEU A 65 15.67 3.77 -21.47
C LEU A 65 16.31 3.13 -22.71
N LEU A 66 15.51 2.75 -23.72
CA LEU A 66 16.01 2.17 -24.97
C LEU A 66 16.91 3.13 -25.74
N PHE A 67 16.51 4.39 -25.85
CA PHE A 67 17.27 5.45 -26.51
C PHE A 67 18.63 5.62 -25.82
N ALA A 68 18.63 5.79 -24.49
CA ALA A 68 19.86 6.00 -23.72
C ALA A 68 20.78 4.77 -23.75
N GLN A 69 20.23 3.56 -23.87
CA GLN A 69 21.02 2.34 -24.08
C GLN A 69 21.66 2.31 -25.47
N ALA A 70 20.89 2.56 -26.52
CA ALA A 70 21.38 2.56 -27.91
C ALA A 70 22.46 3.63 -28.15
N HIS A 71 22.36 4.77 -27.46
CA HIS A 71 23.29 5.90 -27.61
C HIS A 71 24.29 6.01 -26.45
N ALA A 72 24.47 4.97 -25.63
CA ALA A 72 25.35 5.03 -24.47
C ALA A 72 26.81 5.40 -24.83
N GLY A 73 27.28 4.98 -26.01
CA GLY A 73 28.61 5.31 -26.53
C GLY A 73 28.81 6.79 -26.90
N ARG A 74 27.75 7.60 -26.90
CA ARG A 74 27.83 9.06 -27.13
C ARG A 74 28.27 9.84 -25.90
N LEU A 75 28.24 9.21 -24.72
CA LEU A 75 28.71 9.78 -23.46
C LEU A 75 30.08 9.22 -23.11
N ALA A 76 30.94 10.04 -22.51
CA ALA A 76 32.25 9.63 -22.02
C ALA A 76 32.48 10.10 -20.58
N GLY A 77 33.46 9.50 -19.90
CA GLY A 77 33.88 9.89 -18.56
C GLY A 77 32.75 9.86 -17.53
N GLU A 78 32.68 10.90 -16.71
CA GLU A 78 31.69 11.05 -15.64
C GLU A 78 30.24 11.05 -16.16
N ALA A 79 29.98 11.66 -17.32
CA ALA A 79 28.64 11.68 -17.92
C ALA A 79 28.16 10.26 -18.28
N HIS A 80 29.06 9.40 -18.78
CA HIS A 80 28.73 8.00 -19.05
C HIS A 80 28.43 7.21 -17.77
N GLN A 81 29.19 7.46 -16.71
CA GLN A 81 28.97 6.82 -15.41
C GLN A 81 27.62 7.24 -14.81
N GLN A 82 27.33 8.54 -14.81
CA GLN A 82 26.05 9.07 -14.32
C GLN A 82 24.87 8.53 -15.12
N ALA A 83 24.94 8.56 -16.45
CA ALA A 83 23.88 8.00 -17.31
C ALA A 83 23.70 6.49 -17.10
N THR A 84 24.77 5.75 -16.78
CA THR A 84 24.66 4.32 -16.45
C THR A 84 23.87 4.09 -15.16
N LEU A 85 24.15 4.85 -14.11
CA LEU A 85 23.38 4.76 -12.86
C LEU A 85 21.91 5.17 -13.06
N LEU A 86 21.66 6.23 -13.82
CA LEU A 86 20.30 6.65 -14.16
C LEU A 86 19.54 5.57 -14.94
N ARG A 87 20.16 4.93 -15.93
CA ARG A 87 19.57 3.81 -16.67
C ARG A 87 19.27 2.61 -15.77
N ILE A 88 20.17 2.27 -14.84
CA ILE A 88 19.93 1.18 -13.87
C ILE A 88 18.71 1.50 -13.01
N THR A 89 18.64 2.72 -12.47
CA THR A 89 17.50 3.15 -11.64
C THR A 89 16.19 3.16 -12.44
N LEU A 90 16.22 3.65 -13.68
CA LEU A 90 15.05 3.67 -14.56
C LEU A 90 14.57 2.26 -14.93
N ALA A 91 15.51 1.35 -15.22
CA ALA A 91 15.20 -0.06 -15.49
C ALA A 91 14.61 -0.75 -14.26
N GLU A 92 15.14 -0.49 -13.06
CA GLU A 92 14.60 -1.02 -11.81
C GLU A 92 13.21 -0.45 -11.51
N TRP A 93 12.97 0.83 -11.80
CA TRP A 93 11.64 1.43 -11.68
C TRP A 93 10.64 0.76 -12.61
N LEU A 94 10.97 0.59 -13.90
CA LEU A 94 10.12 -0.11 -14.87
C LEU A 94 9.82 -1.55 -14.42
N ARG A 95 10.82 -2.26 -13.89
CA ARG A 95 10.66 -3.60 -13.33
C ARG A 95 9.67 -3.61 -12.16
N GLN A 96 9.74 -2.63 -11.25
CA GLN A 96 8.81 -2.51 -10.12
C GLN A 96 7.37 -2.21 -10.56
N GLN A 97 7.16 -1.52 -11.69
CA GLN A 97 5.83 -1.33 -12.27
C GLN A 97 5.31 -2.58 -12.99
N ALA A 98 6.21 -3.33 -13.63
CA ALA A 98 5.85 -4.54 -14.39
C ALA A 98 5.56 -5.76 -13.49
N ASP A 99 6.27 -5.90 -12.37
CA ASP A 99 6.13 -7.06 -11.47
C ASP A 99 4.66 -7.28 -10.99
N PRO A 100 3.90 -6.26 -10.52
CA PRO A 100 2.48 -6.42 -10.16
C PRO A 100 1.59 -6.86 -11.32
N LEU A 101 1.80 -6.32 -12.53
CA LEU A 101 1.04 -6.67 -13.71
C LEU A 101 1.27 -8.13 -14.11
N GLN A 102 2.54 -8.56 -14.08
CA GLN A 102 2.89 -9.94 -14.38
C GLN A 102 2.36 -10.90 -13.30
N LEU A 103 2.40 -10.52 -12.02
CA LEU A 103 1.82 -11.32 -10.95
C LEU A 103 0.32 -11.52 -11.16
N ARG A 104 -0.43 -10.45 -11.45
CA ARG A 104 -1.86 -10.51 -11.72
C ARG A 104 -2.17 -11.43 -12.91
N ALA A 105 -1.46 -11.29 -14.01
CA ALA A 105 -1.64 -12.15 -15.18
C ALA A 105 -1.40 -13.63 -14.86
N LEU A 106 -0.41 -13.93 -14.01
CA LEU A 106 -0.15 -15.29 -13.54
C LEU A 106 -1.25 -15.80 -12.61
N ASP A 107 -1.72 -14.99 -11.67
CA ASP A 107 -2.83 -15.35 -10.79
C ASP A 107 -4.13 -15.60 -11.59
N ASP A 108 -4.44 -14.75 -12.58
CA ASP A 108 -5.58 -14.92 -13.48
C ASP A 108 -5.47 -16.22 -14.29
N ALA A 109 -4.29 -16.49 -14.87
CA ALA A 109 -4.04 -17.74 -15.59
C ALA A 109 -4.23 -18.97 -14.69
N ARG A 110 -3.78 -18.90 -13.43
CA ARG A 110 -3.98 -19.97 -12.46
C ARG A 110 -5.44 -20.11 -12.04
N GLY A 111 -6.17 -19.01 -11.89
CA GLY A 111 -7.59 -18.97 -11.56
C GLY A 111 -8.47 -19.68 -12.60
N VAL A 112 -8.11 -19.59 -13.87
CA VAL A 112 -8.80 -20.31 -14.97
C VAL A 112 -8.20 -21.69 -15.28
N GLY A 113 -7.25 -22.17 -14.47
CA GLY A 113 -6.71 -23.53 -14.56
C GLY A 113 -5.58 -23.73 -15.58
N VAL A 114 -4.94 -22.68 -16.10
CA VAL A 114 -3.78 -22.81 -17.01
C VAL A 114 -2.66 -23.58 -16.33
N ARG A 115 -2.13 -24.61 -17.00
CA ARG A 115 -1.08 -25.47 -16.45
C ARG A 115 0.29 -24.78 -16.45
N TRP A 116 1.17 -25.18 -15.52
CA TRP A 116 2.49 -24.55 -15.35
C TRP A 116 3.44 -24.75 -16.54
N ASP A 117 3.29 -25.82 -17.32
CA ASP A 117 4.03 -26.02 -18.57
C ASP A 117 3.64 -24.99 -19.64
N GLN A 118 2.35 -24.66 -19.75
CA GLN A 118 1.87 -23.61 -20.65
C GLN A 118 2.36 -22.22 -20.21
N VAL A 119 2.36 -21.95 -18.90
CA VAL A 119 2.96 -20.72 -18.35
C VAL A 119 4.46 -20.68 -18.62
N ALA A 120 5.17 -21.80 -18.46
CA ALA A 120 6.60 -21.87 -18.71
C ALA A 120 6.93 -21.56 -20.17
N LEU A 121 6.14 -22.05 -21.13
CA LEU A 121 6.27 -21.69 -22.55
C LEU A 121 6.05 -20.19 -22.78
N ALA A 122 5.00 -19.61 -22.22
CA ALA A 122 4.71 -18.18 -22.36
C ALA A 122 5.81 -17.29 -21.78
N LEU A 123 6.45 -17.72 -20.68
CA LEU A 123 7.57 -17.03 -20.05
C LEU A 123 8.95 -17.41 -20.63
N GLN A 124 8.98 -18.26 -21.65
CA GLN A 124 10.20 -18.81 -22.26
C GLN A 124 11.14 -19.50 -21.25
N TYR A 125 10.58 -20.11 -20.21
CA TYR A 125 11.31 -20.99 -19.32
C TYR A 125 11.41 -22.39 -19.93
N ILE A 126 12.40 -22.53 -20.81
CA ILE A 126 12.68 -23.75 -21.57
C ILE A 126 13.97 -24.39 -21.04
N GLY A 127 13.98 -25.71 -20.92
CA GLY A 127 15.14 -26.51 -20.52
C GLY A 127 16.18 -26.63 -21.64
N ALA A 128 17.32 -27.23 -21.33
CA ALA A 128 18.37 -27.51 -22.33
C ALA A 128 17.93 -28.50 -23.42
N ASP A 129 16.91 -29.30 -23.12
CA ASP A 129 16.24 -30.26 -23.99
C ASP A 129 15.15 -29.62 -24.87
N GLY A 130 14.86 -28.33 -24.73
CA GLY A 130 13.79 -27.66 -25.46
C GLY A 130 12.41 -27.84 -24.84
N GLU A 131 12.30 -28.56 -23.71
CA GLU A 131 11.03 -28.80 -23.04
C GLU A 131 10.68 -27.66 -22.06
N PRO A 132 9.38 -27.40 -21.81
CA PRO A 132 8.96 -26.42 -20.81
C PRO A 132 9.49 -26.80 -19.42
N ASN A 133 9.87 -25.80 -18.62
CA ASN A 133 10.26 -25.96 -17.23
C ASN A 133 9.19 -25.36 -16.28
N PRO A 134 8.15 -26.14 -15.92
CA PRO A 134 7.11 -25.75 -14.98
C PRO A 134 7.63 -25.22 -13.63
N SER A 135 8.74 -25.78 -13.15
CA SER A 135 9.31 -25.42 -11.85
C SER A 135 9.85 -23.98 -11.86
N SER A 136 10.45 -23.54 -12.97
CA SER A 136 10.90 -22.16 -13.13
C SER A 136 9.73 -21.17 -13.20
N ALA A 137 8.64 -21.53 -13.89
CA ALA A 137 7.43 -20.71 -13.91
C ALA A 137 6.80 -20.56 -12.53
N PHE A 138 6.68 -21.67 -11.79
CA PHE A 138 6.21 -21.66 -10.40
C PHE A 138 7.11 -20.80 -9.50
N ASN A 139 8.43 -20.95 -9.61
CA ASN A 139 9.39 -20.17 -8.83
C ASN A 139 9.34 -18.67 -9.18
N ARG A 140 9.10 -18.31 -10.45
CA ARG A 140 8.89 -16.91 -10.87
C ARG A 140 7.63 -16.34 -10.22
N HIS A 141 6.52 -17.07 -10.25
CA HIS A 141 5.26 -16.65 -9.60
C HIS A 141 5.44 -16.43 -8.09
N ALA A 142 6.04 -17.39 -7.38
CA ALA A 142 6.37 -17.25 -5.97
C ALA A 142 7.30 -16.05 -5.69
N SER A 143 8.31 -15.84 -6.54
CA SER A 143 9.23 -14.70 -6.38
C SER A 143 8.55 -13.36 -6.62
N LEU A 144 7.60 -13.30 -7.56
CA LEU A 144 6.76 -12.13 -7.83
C LEU A 144 5.83 -11.82 -6.67
N LYS A 145 5.20 -12.82 -6.05
CA LYS A 145 4.39 -12.64 -4.83
C LYS A 145 5.19 -11.95 -3.74
N VAL A 146 6.43 -12.38 -3.52
CA VAL A 146 7.32 -11.71 -2.56
C VAL A 146 7.70 -10.30 -3.03
N ALA A 147 7.99 -10.09 -4.30
CA ALA A 147 8.38 -8.78 -4.81
C ALA A 147 7.26 -7.73 -4.68
N VAL A 148 6.00 -8.14 -4.85
CA VAL A 148 4.82 -7.25 -4.84
C VAL A 148 4.27 -7.07 -3.43
N HIS A 149 4.01 -8.17 -2.72
CA HIS A 149 3.33 -8.17 -1.42
C HIS A 149 4.28 -8.29 -0.24
N GLY A 150 5.54 -8.66 -0.46
CA GLY A 150 6.50 -8.80 0.62
C GLY A 150 6.88 -7.45 1.23
N GLU A 151 7.14 -7.49 2.53
CA GLU A 151 7.74 -6.38 3.25
C GLU A 151 9.22 -6.22 2.84
N PRO A 152 9.85 -5.07 3.12
CA PRO A 152 11.29 -4.91 2.90
C PRO A 152 12.10 -6.06 3.52
N GLU A 153 11.64 -6.67 4.60
CA GLU A 153 12.37 -7.75 5.28
C GLU A 153 12.25 -9.12 4.60
N ASP A 154 11.33 -9.27 3.64
CA ASP A 154 11.02 -10.55 3.02
C ASP A 154 12.02 -10.89 1.91
N ARG A 155 12.73 -12.02 2.09
CA ARG A 155 13.58 -12.57 1.02
C ARG A 155 12.69 -13.11 -0.08
N ARG A 156 13.06 -12.84 -1.35
CA ARG A 156 12.45 -13.45 -2.55
C ARG A 156 12.74 -14.96 -2.64
N GLN A 157 12.24 -15.72 -1.68
CA GLN A 157 12.35 -17.17 -1.59
C GLN A 157 10.95 -17.79 -1.61
N PRO A 158 10.73 -18.93 -2.28
CA PRO A 158 9.38 -19.48 -2.44
C PRO A 158 8.64 -19.82 -1.14
N HIS A 159 9.35 -20.17 -0.06
CA HIS A 159 8.70 -20.43 1.23
C HIS A 159 8.20 -19.14 1.91
N VAL A 160 8.79 -17.99 1.60
CA VAL A 160 8.35 -16.68 2.09
C VAL A 160 7.04 -16.27 1.41
N ALA A 161 6.84 -16.67 0.14
CA ALA A 161 5.56 -16.45 -0.56
C ALA A 161 4.38 -17.08 0.20
N ARG A 162 4.54 -18.28 0.77
CA ARG A 162 3.48 -18.94 1.58
C ARG A 162 3.18 -18.19 2.88
N ILE A 163 4.20 -17.60 3.51
CA ILE A 163 4.04 -16.79 4.72
C ILE A 163 3.30 -15.50 4.41
N ILE A 164 3.62 -14.87 3.28
CA ILE A 164 2.94 -13.67 2.79
C ILE A 164 1.49 -13.99 2.43
N GLU A 165 1.22 -15.08 1.71
CA GLU A 165 -0.15 -15.53 1.40
C GLU A 165 -0.97 -15.72 2.68
N ALA A 166 -0.42 -16.39 3.69
CA ALA A 166 -1.10 -16.57 4.97
C ALA A 166 -1.38 -15.23 5.67
N ARG A 167 -0.46 -14.26 5.57
CA ARG A 167 -0.64 -12.91 6.11
C ARG A 167 -1.75 -12.15 5.39
N VAL A 168 -1.71 -12.12 4.05
CA VAL A 168 -2.73 -11.46 3.22
C VAL A 168 -4.11 -12.05 3.49
N VAL A 169 -4.22 -13.38 3.58
CA VAL A 169 -5.49 -14.06 3.93
C VAL A 169 -5.95 -13.66 5.33
N ARG A 170 -5.04 -13.60 6.32
CA ARG A 170 -5.38 -13.18 7.68
C ARG A 170 -5.84 -11.72 7.72
N GLU A 171 -5.13 -10.81 7.06
CA GLU A 171 -5.50 -9.39 7.00
C GLU A 171 -6.86 -9.19 6.32
N GLU A 172 -7.14 -9.95 5.25
CA GLU A 172 -8.46 -9.95 4.60
C GLU A 172 -9.55 -10.48 5.54
N LEU A 173 -9.29 -11.54 6.30
CA LEU A 173 -10.23 -12.05 7.31
C LEU A 173 -10.45 -11.04 8.43
N GLU A 174 -9.39 -10.42 8.96
CA GLU A 174 -9.47 -9.38 9.98
C GLU A 174 -10.19 -8.12 9.46
N ARG A 175 -10.01 -7.77 8.18
CA ARG A 175 -10.76 -6.68 7.55
C ARG A 175 -12.25 -7.02 7.48
N ARG A 176 -12.60 -8.20 6.95
CA ARG A 176 -14.00 -8.66 6.88
C ARG A 176 -14.66 -8.77 8.23
N GLU A 177 -13.93 -9.21 9.25
CA GLU A 177 -14.49 -9.33 10.60
C GLU A 177 -14.72 -7.95 11.23
N ARG A 178 -13.82 -6.98 10.98
CA ARG A 178 -14.05 -5.58 11.33
C ARG A 178 -15.27 -5.03 10.60
N GLU A 179 -15.36 -5.19 9.28
CA GLU A 179 -16.52 -4.76 8.48
C GLU A 179 -17.83 -5.36 9.02
N ARG A 180 -17.88 -6.66 9.36
CA ARG A 180 -19.06 -7.28 9.97
C ARG A 180 -19.41 -6.73 11.34
N THR A 181 -18.40 -6.48 12.18
CA THR A 181 -18.60 -5.95 13.53
C THR A 181 -19.13 -4.51 13.46
N GLU A 182 -18.59 -3.71 12.54
CA GLU A 182 -19.04 -2.34 12.24
C GLU A 182 -20.48 -2.36 11.69
N ASP A 183 -20.77 -3.21 10.72
CA ASP A 183 -22.12 -3.38 10.15
C ASP A 183 -23.15 -3.79 11.20
N ALA A 184 -22.79 -4.68 12.14
CA ALA A 184 -23.67 -5.09 13.23
C ALA A 184 -23.96 -3.95 14.22
N ARG A 185 -23.01 -3.02 14.40
CA ARG A 185 -23.15 -1.85 15.28
C ARG A 185 -23.86 -0.68 14.62
N TYR A 186 -23.90 -0.66 13.28
CA TYR A 186 -24.42 0.47 12.51
C TYR A 186 -25.82 0.94 12.94
N PRO A 187 -26.83 0.07 13.18
CA PRO A 187 -28.16 0.55 13.60
C PRO A 187 -28.14 1.34 14.92
N ALA A 188 -27.32 0.92 15.88
CA ALA A 188 -27.19 1.64 17.15
C ALA A 188 -26.42 2.96 16.97
N MET A 189 -25.39 2.96 16.11
CA MET A 189 -24.62 4.16 15.80
C MET A 189 -25.44 5.19 15.02
N ASP A 190 -26.25 4.77 14.04
CA ASP A 190 -27.18 5.64 13.29
C ASP A 190 -28.22 6.27 14.22
N ALA A 191 -28.82 5.48 15.12
CA ALA A 191 -29.75 5.99 16.12
C ALA A 191 -29.08 7.03 17.05
N ALA A 192 -27.86 6.77 17.50
CA ALA A 192 -27.11 7.71 18.34
C ALA A 192 -26.75 9.00 17.59
N ALA A 193 -26.30 8.90 16.33
CA ALA A 193 -25.99 10.04 15.48
C ALA A 193 -27.22 10.94 15.26
N ARG A 194 -28.37 10.34 14.94
CA ARG A 194 -29.64 11.08 14.76
C ARG A 194 -30.09 11.75 16.07
N ALA A 195 -29.95 11.07 17.21
CA ALA A 195 -30.26 11.64 18.52
C ALA A 195 -29.34 12.84 18.85
N LEU A 196 -28.03 12.70 18.63
CA LEU A 196 -27.07 13.79 18.80
C LEU A 196 -27.45 15.00 17.93
N LEU A 197 -27.70 14.79 16.63
CA LEU A 197 -28.07 15.87 15.72
C LEU A 197 -29.36 16.58 16.14
N ALA A 198 -30.36 15.83 16.60
CA ALA A 198 -31.61 16.42 17.09
C ALA A 198 -31.37 17.35 18.29
N HIS A 199 -30.58 16.92 19.27
CA HIS A 199 -30.26 17.73 20.44
C HIS A 199 -29.29 18.88 20.14
N PHE A 200 -28.35 18.68 19.22
CA PHE A 200 -27.46 19.73 18.72
C PHE A 200 -28.25 20.85 18.03
N GLN A 201 -29.17 20.51 17.12
CA GLN A 201 -30.02 21.47 16.41
C GLN A 201 -30.98 22.22 17.34
N ALA A 202 -31.37 21.60 18.46
CA ALA A 202 -32.16 22.24 19.50
C ALA A 202 -31.33 23.18 20.41
N GLY A 203 -30.00 23.24 20.22
CA GLY A 203 -29.09 24.02 21.08
C GLY A 203 -28.89 23.41 22.46
N GLU A 204 -29.15 22.10 22.60
CA GLU A 204 -29.06 21.39 23.89
C GLU A 204 -27.68 20.74 24.11
N ILE A 205 -26.90 20.59 23.05
CA ILE A 205 -25.50 20.15 23.10
C ILE A 205 -24.60 21.35 22.86
N LEU A 206 -23.59 21.49 23.70
CA LEU A 206 -22.64 22.58 23.64
C LEU A 206 -21.65 22.36 22.47
N SER A 207 -21.52 23.34 21.57
CA SER A 207 -20.51 23.33 20.52
C SER A 207 -19.70 24.63 20.49
N ASP A 208 -18.51 24.57 19.89
CA ASP A 208 -17.69 25.75 19.69
C ASP A 208 -18.31 26.62 18.58
N PRO A 209 -18.72 27.87 18.85
CA PRO A 209 -19.30 28.73 17.83
C PRO A 209 -18.29 29.07 16.71
N ASP A 210 -16.99 28.94 16.96
CA ASP A 210 -15.94 29.24 16.00
C ASP A 210 -15.50 27.99 15.20
N ASP A 211 -15.90 26.78 15.62
CA ASP A 211 -15.55 25.51 14.98
C ASP A 211 -16.68 24.46 15.18
N ASN A 212 -17.49 24.26 14.14
CA ASN A 212 -18.55 23.24 14.11
C ASN A 212 -18.25 22.15 13.07
N PHE A 213 -16.99 21.99 12.67
CA PHE A 213 -16.60 21.11 11.57
C PHE A 213 -17.19 19.70 11.71
N TRP A 214 -17.09 19.07 12.89
CA TRP A 214 -17.58 17.70 13.07
C TRP A 214 -19.09 17.59 13.05
N TRP A 215 -19.79 18.63 13.50
CA TRP A 215 -21.24 18.70 13.46
C TRP A 215 -21.75 18.88 12.05
N ASP A 216 -21.13 19.76 11.27
CA ASP A 216 -21.46 19.99 9.86
C ASP A 216 -21.23 18.72 9.05
N GLU A 217 -20.07 18.08 9.21
CA GLU A 217 -19.78 16.80 8.58
C GLU A 217 -20.79 15.74 9.00
N LEU A 218 -21.13 15.61 10.29
CA LEU A 218 -22.10 14.63 10.79
C LEU A 218 -23.50 14.82 10.16
N VAL A 219 -23.93 16.07 9.95
CA VAL A 219 -25.19 16.40 9.25
C VAL A 219 -25.15 15.90 7.81
N GLU A 220 -24.07 16.15 7.08
CA GLU A 220 -23.94 15.75 5.68
C GLU A 220 -24.00 14.22 5.51
N VAL A 221 -23.38 13.49 6.43
CA VAL A 221 -23.16 12.05 6.27
C VAL A 221 -24.24 11.16 6.89
N VAL A 222 -25.14 11.65 7.75
CA VAL A 222 -26.07 10.77 8.49
C VAL A 222 -27.12 10.11 7.59
N ASP A 223 -27.54 10.78 6.51
CA ASP A 223 -28.66 10.32 5.67
C ASP A 223 -28.24 9.62 4.36
N ASP A 224 -26.98 9.70 3.94
CA ASP A 224 -26.54 9.26 2.61
C ASP A 224 -25.72 7.95 2.56
N ARG A 225 -25.74 7.13 3.62
CA ARG A 225 -24.89 5.92 3.72
C ARG A 225 -25.52 4.70 3.05
N ARG A 226 -24.87 4.20 2.00
CA ARG A 226 -25.31 3.06 1.19
C ARG A 226 -24.39 1.86 1.29
N ASP A 227 -23.08 2.06 1.51
CA ASP A 227 -22.11 0.98 1.58
C ASP A 227 -21.42 0.81 2.96
N ALA A 228 -20.75 -0.33 3.15
CA ALA A 228 -20.10 -0.68 4.42
C ALA A 228 -18.94 0.27 4.79
N THR A 229 -18.27 0.87 3.80
CA THR A 229 -17.19 1.83 4.03
C THR A 229 -17.76 3.14 4.56
N GLU A 230 -18.84 3.62 3.93
CA GLU A 230 -19.60 4.78 4.38
C GLU A 230 -20.12 4.54 5.79
N ARG A 231 -20.65 3.35 6.12
CA ARG A 231 -21.12 3.04 7.48
C ARG A 231 -20.00 3.05 8.53
N ALA A 232 -18.85 2.47 8.23
CA ALA A 232 -17.69 2.47 9.13
C ALA A 232 -17.19 3.90 9.44
N ASN A 233 -17.32 4.83 8.48
CA ASN A 233 -16.97 6.23 8.71
C ASN A 233 -17.89 6.93 9.74
N LEU A 234 -19.08 6.39 10.07
CA LEU A 234 -20.03 7.06 10.99
C LEU A 234 -19.43 7.20 12.39
N VAL A 235 -18.73 6.16 12.81
CA VAL A 235 -18.00 6.12 14.08
C VAL A 235 -17.02 7.29 14.17
N VAL A 236 -16.36 7.66 13.07
CA VAL A 236 -15.39 8.76 13.03
C VAL A 236 -16.06 10.10 13.29
N TYR A 237 -17.17 10.38 12.61
CA TYR A 237 -17.90 11.65 12.77
C TYR A 237 -18.57 11.77 14.13
N VAL A 238 -19.21 10.70 14.61
CA VAL A 238 -19.80 10.67 15.96
C VAL A 238 -18.71 10.86 17.01
N ARG A 239 -17.55 10.21 16.88
CA ARG A 239 -16.41 10.39 17.79
C ARG A 239 -15.89 11.83 17.76
N GLY A 240 -15.78 12.42 16.57
CA GLY A 240 -15.37 13.81 16.37
C GLY A 240 -16.29 14.78 17.13
N ALA A 241 -17.60 14.68 16.90
CA ALA A 241 -18.61 15.52 17.55
C ALA A 241 -18.62 15.36 19.08
N VAL A 242 -18.55 14.10 19.58
CA VAL A 242 -18.45 13.81 21.02
C VAL A 242 -17.17 14.43 21.61
N HIS A 243 -16.04 14.24 20.95
CA HIS A 243 -14.75 14.76 21.42
C HIS A 243 -14.72 16.29 21.47
N GLU A 244 -15.20 16.94 20.41
CA GLU A 244 -15.31 18.39 20.29
C GLU A 244 -16.21 18.99 21.38
N THR A 245 -17.41 18.41 21.57
CA THR A 245 -18.33 18.80 22.64
C THR A 245 -17.65 18.78 24.01
N HIS A 246 -16.99 17.66 24.34
CA HIS A 246 -16.29 17.54 25.62
C HIS A 246 -15.06 18.44 25.72
N ALA A 247 -14.32 18.64 24.63
CA ALA A 247 -13.15 19.51 24.61
C ALA A 247 -13.54 20.99 24.82
N TYR A 248 -14.62 21.42 24.18
CA TYR A 248 -15.15 22.76 24.35
C TYR A 248 -15.71 22.98 25.76
N ALA A 249 -16.53 22.04 26.26
CA ALA A 249 -17.05 22.07 27.64
C ALA A 249 -15.91 22.21 28.69
N ARG A 250 -14.82 21.43 28.54
CA ARG A 250 -13.65 21.54 29.41
C ARG A 250 -12.96 22.91 29.32
N ARG A 251 -12.87 23.49 28.12
CA ARG A 251 -12.20 24.78 27.88
C ARG A 251 -13.01 25.96 28.45
N THR A 252 -14.33 25.90 28.38
CA THR A 252 -15.22 26.97 28.87
C THR A 252 -15.66 26.79 30.31
N GLY A 253 -15.47 25.60 30.89
CA GLY A 253 -15.95 25.26 32.23
C GLY A 253 -17.46 25.09 32.31
N GLN A 254 -18.11 24.81 31.18
CA GLN A 254 -19.55 24.59 31.08
C GLN A 254 -19.87 23.10 31.01
N GLU A 255 -21.10 22.72 31.37
CA GLU A 255 -21.59 21.37 31.12
C GLU A 255 -21.75 21.14 29.60
N PRO A 256 -21.43 19.93 29.09
CA PRO A 256 -21.50 19.63 27.66
C PRO A 256 -22.93 19.60 27.11
N THR A 257 -23.94 19.55 27.98
CA THR A 257 -25.36 19.49 27.62
C THR A 257 -26.20 20.30 28.59
N THR A 258 -27.33 20.83 28.13
CA THR A 258 -28.25 21.64 28.95
C THR A 258 -29.46 20.86 29.46
N THR A 259 -29.73 19.68 28.91
CA THR A 259 -30.88 18.84 29.24
C THR A 259 -30.44 17.41 29.60
N ALA A 260 -31.20 16.74 30.47
CA ALA A 260 -30.93 15.33 30.81
C ALA A 260 -31.07 14.37 29.60
N PRO A 261 -32.04 14.54 28.67
CA PRO A 261 -32.08 13.77 27.43
C PRO A 261 -30.84 13.94 26.55
N ALA A 262 -30.34 15.17 26.37
CA ALA A 262 -29.11 15.43 25.62
C ALA A 262 -27.90 14.77 26.29
N ALA A 263 -27.80 14.83 27.62
CA ALA A 263 -26.75 14.13 28.38
C ALA A 263 -26.77 12.62 28.12
N ALA A 264 -27.96 12.00 28.15
CA ALA A 264 -28.13 10.58 27.88
C ALA A 264 -27.75 10.20 26.43
N ALA A 265 -28.11 11.04 25.45
CA ALA A 265 -27.71 10.83 24.05
C ALA A 265 -26.19 10.90 23.87
N LEU A 266 -25.55 11.87 24.51
CA LEU A 266 -24.08 12.04 24.50
C LEU A 266 -23.36 10.85 25.18
N GLU A 267 -23.92 10.35 26.28
CA GLU A 267 -23.39 9.16 26.98
C GLU A 267 -23.47 7.90 26.10
N VAL A 268 -24.62 7.66 25.46
CA VAL A 268 -24.80 6.52 24.54
C VAL A 268 -23.82 6.61 23.37
N ALA A 269 -23.69 7.78 22.75
CA ALA A 269 -22.74 7.98 21.66
C ALA A 269 -21.29 7.74 22.10
N SER A 270 -20.90 8.25 23.27
CA SER A 270 -19.58 8.04 23.88
C SER A 270 -19.28 6.55 24.09
N ALA A 271 -20.24 5.81 24.64
CA ALA A 271 -20.10 4.36 24.87
C ALA A 271 -19.94 3.57 23.56
N LEU A 272 -20.58 4.01 22.47
CA LEU A 272 -20.50 3.35 21.17
C LEU A 272 -19.18 3.63 20.45
N VAL A 273 -18.60 4.82 20.59
CA VAL A 273 -17.33 5.19 19.92
C VAL A 273 -16.10 4.75 20.69
N ASP A 274 -16.20 4.56 22.02
CA ASP A 274 -15.12 4.10 22.90
C ASP A 274 -15.52 2.86 23.73
N PRO A 275 -15.75 1.70 23.10
CA PRO A 275 -16.23 0.48 23.77
C PRO A 275 -15.23 -0.12 24.80
N GLY A 276 -14.03 0.44 24.94
CA GLY A 276 -13.03 0.05 25.93
C GLY A 276 -12.87 1.01 27.12
N GLY A 277 -13.64 2.11 27.16
CA GLY A 277 -13.50 3.22 28.11
C GLY A 277 -14.44 3.16 29.32
N ALA A 278 -14.93 1.99 29.73
CA ALA A 278 -15.69 1.87 30.97
C ALA A 278 -14.76 2.11 32.17
N SER A 279 -14.75 3.36 32.64
CA SER A 279 -14.32 3.89 33.94
C SER A 279 -13.25 3.09 34.71
N THR A 280 -11.99 3.54 34.58
CA THR A 280 -11.07 3.59 35.73
C THR A 280 -11.18 4.93 36.42
#